data_AF-A0A8C6VLV4-F1
#
_entry.id   AF-A0A8C6VLV4-F1
#
_cell.length_a   1.000
_cell.length_b   1.000
_cell.length_c   1.000
_cell.angle_alpha   90.00
_cell.angle_beta   90.00
_cell.angle_gamma   90.00
#
_symmetry.space_group_name_H-M   'P 1'
#
loop_
_entity.id
_entity.type
_entity.pdbx_description
1 polymer ?
#
loop_
_entity_poly.entity_id
_entity_poly.type
_entity_poly.pdbx_seq_one_letter_code
_entity_poly.pdbx_strand_id
1 'polypeptide(L)'
;MGTVEKVFCRILLTLLLLQCEVGWMQEAVSSPAFIESTCLSSIFWVKLDKSFLQKKFFKIEVIDPSGVPFLVDQMLGARCGYTLSKDVWGNPIFRASFLGCHVINEKDEKFSLTVNIKVSSFEDLQAATVYQHPMHCSYVSWAPREIVCEENYMEVSVKSDVPGISDAEWMSALPEAQKVMYQMWNLMFYSSSGIKTTGVTDADKLGYSFNNTLARVFLRSPYSTNETQNTVVNGVTMSTISSMSRYRQRWLLLLIDTTVSCPVDGTSFTDASLIWTIPMINPRLVLQESTFRSLKVTMGINGEKIENPDEFNYTLERNITHIGVTIPIGAPRGRLQSTVSNGVYGVTYSIDLLIEHSWTDKDWQLTKYLVIKPITIPFLPRIPIVINNTVPETRIFDVFLGVFLPDVNLVTLTIGDMTYSLKEAEEKGYRISVISFPNGTRGFELEVPFDDPNVLKEYMNINETRYHLRVIYTLTVGPEEKLYHHPADVECIMADVQLPEGIGYCDKENIYLYVTTAGLFHYWILYIANTPLNYITAHKNGYLITTNDTHLLLQVPFFAPGIIYEEVSFERIQARFDLDLKKMATLETLKTFLLGVIFSPQNS
;
A
#
# COMPACT_ATOMS: atom_id res chain seq x y z
N MET A 1 25.72 -66.84 -53.34
CA MET A 1 26.01 -66.09 -52.09
C MET A 1 25.54 -64.65 -52.24
N GLY A 2 24.23 -64.37 -52.17
CA GLY A 2 23.71 -63.02 -52.46
C GLY A 2 22.38 -62.65 -51.78
N THR A 3 21.79 -63.57 -51.04
CA THR A 3 20.50 -63.38 -50.36
C THR A 3 20.61 -63.37 -48.83
N VAL A 4 21.70 -63.92 -48.26
CA VAL A 4 21.92 -63.93 -46.79
C VAL A 4 22.52 -62.61 -46.28
N GLU A 5 23.43 -61.99 -47.06
CA GLU A 5 24.04 -60.69 -46.71
C GLU A 5 23.03 -59.53 -46.72
N LYS A 6 22.06 -59.54 -47.63
CA LYS A 6 21.03 -58.48 -47.71
C LYS A 6 20.04 -58.52 -46.55
N VAL A 7 19.80 -59.69 -45.97
CA VAL A 7 18.92 -59.83 -44.80
C VAL A 7 19.65 -59.42 -43.54
N PHE A 8 20.93 -59.79 -43.39
CA PHE A 8 21.76 -59.34 -42.26
C PHE A 8 21.95 -57.82 -42.25
N CYS A 9 22.16 -57.20 -43.42
CA CYS A 9 22.34 -55.76 -43.50
C CYS A 9 21.04 -54.98 -43.19
N ARG A 10 19.87 -55.52 -43.54
CA ARG A 10 18.57 -54.94 -43.14
C ARG A 10 18.28 -55.09 -41.66
N ILE A 11 18.62 -56.23 -41.05
CA ILE A 11 18.45 -56.47 -39.61
C ILE A 11 19.39 -55.56 -38.80
N LEU A 12 20.64 -55.38 -39.25
CA LEU A 12 21.59 -54.46 -38.62
C LEU A 12 21.14 -53.00 -38.73
N LEU A 13 20.59 -52.58 -39.89
CA LEU A 13 20.05 -51.22 -40.04
C LEU A 13 18.83 -50.97 -39.14
N THR A 14 17.96 -51.97 -38.98
CA THR A 14 16.82 -51.86 -38.06
C THR A 14 17.23 -51.87 -36.59
N LEU A 15 18.28 -52.60 -36.20
CA LEU A 15 18.81 -52.57 -34.82
C LEU A 15 19.57 -51.26 -34.51
N LEU A 16 20.26 -50.67 -35.50
CA LEU A 16 20.88 -49.35 -35.37
C LEU A 16 19.84 -48.22 -35.31
N LEU A 17 18.71 -48.36 -36.01
CA LEU A 17 17.58 -47.41 -35.91
C LEU A 17 16.82 -47.55 -34.58
N LEU A 18 16.71 -48.77 -34.01
CA LEU A 18 16.09 -49.02 -32.70
C LEU A 18 16.99 -48.61 -31.51
N GLN A 19 18.30 -48.46 -31.69
CA GLN A 19 19.21 -47.91 -30.68
C GLN A 19 19.40 -46.38 -30.76
N CYS A 20 18.74 -45.70 -31.71
CA CYS A 20 18.73 -44.24 -31.80
C CYS A 20 17.48 -43.60 -31.15
N GLU A 21 16.55 -44.39 -30.60
CA GLU A 21 15.37 -43.90 -29.86
C GLU A 21 15.54 -43.97 -28.33
N VAL A 22 16.77 -44.06 -27.83
CA VAL A 22 17.11 -43.72 -26.44
C VAL A 22 18.12 -42.56 -26.42
N GLY A 23 17.92 -41.60 -27.32
CA GLY A 23 18.38 -40.24 -27.08
C GLY A 23 17.48 -39.68 -25.98
N TRP A 24 18.09 -39.26 -24.88
CA TRP A 24 17.39 -38.61 -23.78
C TRP A 24 16.54 -37.46 -24.36
N MET A 25 15.23 -37.67 -24.48
CA MET A 25 14.29 -36.59 -24.31
C MET A 25 14.51 -36.15 -22.87
N GLN A 26 15.38 -35.14 -22.67
CA GLN A 26 15.17 -34.22 -21.56
C GLN A 26 13.74 -33.74 -21.76
N GLU A 27 12.83 -34.32 -20.98
CA GLU A 27 11.55 -33.70 -20.68
C GLU A 27 11.85 -32.22 -20.50
N ALA A 28 11.16 -31.38 -21.27
CA ALA A 28 11.10 -29.97 -20.95
C ALA A 28 10.56 -29.94 -19.52
N VAL A 29 11.47 -29.83 -18.55
CA VAL A 29 11.14 -29.63 -17.15
C VAL A 29 10.37 -28.33 -17.18
N SER A 30 9.04 -28.44 -17.06
CA SER A 30 8.19 -27.28 -16.89
C SER A 30 8.84 -26.47 -15.79
N SER A 31 9.20 -25.22 -16.09
CA SER A 31 9.77 -24.33 -15.08
C SER A 31 8.90 -24.41 -13.83
N PRO A 32 9.50 -24.50 -12.63
CA PRO A 32 8.75 -24.56 -11.39
C PRO A 32 7.67 -23.47 -11.40
N ALA A 33 6.44 -23.81 -11.01
CA ALA A 33 5.29 -22.91 -11.16
C ALA A 33 5.44 -21.54 -10.45
N PHE A 34 6.44 -21.39 -9.57
CA PHE A 34 6.76 -20.13 -8.90
C PHE A 34 7.70 -19.21 -9.71
N ILE A 35 8.21 -19.65 -10.86
CA ILE A 35 9.13 -18.88 -11.73
C ILE A 35 8.39 -18.53 -13.02
N GLU A 36 8.17 -17.25 -13.24
CA GLU A 36 7.65 -16.72 -14.51
C GLU A 36 8.79 -15.99 -15.22
N SER A 37 8.97 -16.21 -16.52
CA SER A 37 9.97 -15.49 -17.29
C SER A 37 9.47 -15.04 -18.67
N THR A 38 9.82 -13.83 -19.06
CA THR A 38 9.47 -13.24 -20.35
C THR A 38 10.65 -12.46 -20.93
N CYS A 39 10.57 -12.13 -22.22
CA CYS A 39 11.53 -11.28 -22.90
C CYS A 39 10.84 -9.96 -23.25
N LEU A 40 11.34 -8.84 -22.72
CA LEU A 40 10.80 -7.51 -23.01
C LEU A 40 11.88 -6.66 -23.66
N SER A 41 11.70 -6.35 -24.95
CA SER A 41 12.73 -5.69 -25.76
C SER A 41 14.08 -6.40 -25.64
N SER A 42 15.13 -5.71 -25.21
CA SER A 42 16.48 -6.26 -25.07
C SER A 42 16.79 -6.77 -23.65
N ILE A 43 15.76 -7.18 -22.88
CA ILE A 43 15.87 -7.55 -21.46
C ILE A 43 15.18 -8.91 -21.20
N PHE A 44 15.87 -9.77 -20.46
CA PHE A 44 15.28 -10.93 -19.78
C PHE A 44 14.55 -10.46 -18.52
N TRP A 45 13.32 -10.92 -18.32
CA TRP A 45 12.51 -10.60 -17.16
C TRP A 45 12.14 -11.90 -16.43
N VAL A 46 12.40 -11.97 -15.14
CA VAL A 46 12.06 -13.12 -14.28
C VAL A 46 11.34 -12.63 -13.05
N LYS A 47 10.21 -13.24 -12.74
CA LYS A 47 9.41 -12.99 -11.54
C LYS A 47 9.33 -14.27 -10.71
N LEU A 48 9.56 -14.13 -9.42
CA LEU A 48 9.44 -15.22 -8.45
C LEU A 48 8.20 -15.01 -7.57
N ASP A 49 7.34 -16.00 -7.44
CA ASP A 49 6.16 -15.90 -6.59
C ASP A 49 6.56 -15.82 -5.10
N LYS A 50 6.22 -14.71 -4.45
CA LYS A 50 6.47 -14.49 -3.02
C LYS A 50 5.79 -15.53 -2.13
N SER A 51 4.67 -16.11 -2.56
CA SER A 51 3.92 -17.10 -1.79
C SER A 51 4.77 -18.35 -1.53
N PHE A 52 5.50 -18.78 -2.55
CA PHE A 52 6.44 -19.89 -2.47
C PHE A 52 7.65 -19.58 -1.55
N LEU A 53 8.06 -18.31 -1.54
CA LEU A 53 9.19 -17.79 -0.77
C LEU A 53 8.80 -17.37 0.67
N GLN A 54 7.54 -17.53 1.07
CA GLN A 54 7.08 -17.11 2.39
C GLN A 54 7.87 -17.84 3.49
N LYS A 55 8.45 -17.07 4.43
CA LYS A 55 9.34 -17.57 5.50
C LYS A 55 10.59 -18.32 5.00
N LYS A 56 11.00 -18.07 3.76
CA LYS A 56 12.24 -18.60 3.16
C LYS A 56 13.13 -17.46 2.72
N PHE A 57 14.41 -17.77 2.60
CA PHE A 57 15.45 -16.91 2.05
C PHE A 57 15.83 -17.41 0.67
N PHE A 58 16.18 -16.49 -0.22
CA PHE A 58 16.65 -16.86 -1.56
C PHE A 58 17.82 -16.01 -2.02
N LYS A 59 18.62 -16.56 -2.93
CA LYS A 59 19.63 -15.84 -3.72
C LYS A 59 19.54 -16.29 -5.17
N ILE A 60 19.92 -15.37 -6.07
CA ILE A 60 19.99 -15.65 -7.50
C ILE A 60 21.47 -15.66 -7.90
N GLU A 61 21.86 -16.71 -8.61
CA GLU A 61 23.18 -16.84 -9.22
C GLU A 61 23.02 -16.93 -10.73
N VAL A 62 23.88 -16.25 -11.47
CA VAL A 62 23.99 -16.41 -12.92
C VAL A 62 25.03 -17.47 -13.21
N ILE A 63 24.72 -18.38 -14.13
CA ILE A 63 25.66 -19.41 -14.58
C ILE A 63 26.45 -18.89 -15.77
N ASP A 64 27.78 -18.91 -15.68
CA ASP A 64 28.63 -18.58 -16.80
C ASP A 64 28.60 -19.65 -17.91
N PRO A 65 29.13 -19.37 -19.11
CA PRO A 65 29.19 -20.37 -20.18
C PRO A 65 30.00 -21.64 -19.85
N SER A 66 30.83 -21.60 -18.80
CA SER A 66 31.61 -22.74 -18.30
C SER A 66 30.87 -23.56 -17.23
N GLY A 67 29.67 -23.14 -16.81
CA GLY A 67 28.88 -23.78 -15.76
C GLY A 67 29.14 -23.30 -14.34
N VAL A 68 29.93 -22.23 -14.15
CA VAL A 68 30.28 -21.67 -12.83
C VAL A 68 29.23 -20.68 -12.36
N PRO A 69 28.69 -20.81 -11.12
CA PRO A 69 27.72 -19.88 -10.58
C PRO A 69 28.37 -18.59 -10.04
N PHE A 70 27.76 -17.45 -10.37
CA PHE A 70 28.13 -16.12 -9.88
C PHE A 70 26.96 -15.48 -9.16
N LEU A 71 27.17 -15.05 -7.91
CA LEU A 71 26.14 -14.39 -7.13
C LEU A 71 25.80 -13.02 -7.74
N VAL A 72 24.50 -12.76 -7.92
CA VAL A 72 24.02 -11.43 -8.29
C VAL A 72 23.96 -10.57 -7.02
N ASP A 73 24.98 -9.73 -6.83
CA ASP A 73 24.99 -8.69 -5.79
C ASP A 73 24.77 -7.29 -6.38
N GLN A 74 24.63 -6.29 -5.51
CA GLN A 74 24.30 -4.92 -5.93
C GLN A 74 25.42 -4.24 -6.74
N MET A 75 26.70 -4.54 -6.46
CA MET A 75 27.83 -3.93 -7.17
C MET A 75 28.05 -4.59 -8.54
N LEU A 76 27.98 -5.91 -8.58
CA LEU A 76 28.12 -6.68 -9.81
C LEU A 76 26.89 -6.51 -10.71
N GLY A 77 25.70 -6.34 -10.13
CA GLY A 77 24.45 -6.20 -10.86
C GLY A 77 24.51 -5.08 -11.90
N ALA A 78 24.71 -3.83 -11.48
CA ALA A 78 24.75 -2.69 -12.39
C ALA A 78 25.86 -2.81 -13.44
N ARG A 79 27.04 -3.33 -13.08
CA ARG A 79 28.15 -3.52 -14.02
C ARG A 79 27.86 -4.61 -15.05
N CYS A 80 27.19 -5.69 -14.65
CA CYS A 80 26.83 -6.80 -15.50
C CYS A 80 25.47 -6.67 -16.20
N GLY A 81 24.75 -5.56 -15.99
CA GLY A 81 23.45 -5.33 -16.63
C GLY A 81 22.32 -6.11 -15.98
N TYR A 82 22.44 -6.41 -14.69
CA TYR A 82 21.42 -7.09 -13.90
C TYR A 82 20.78 -6.15 -12.88
N THR A 83 19.50 -6.39 -12.63
CA THR A 83 18.74 -5.71 -11.61
C THR A 83 17.93 -6.72 -10.82
N LEU A 84 18.03 -6.65 -9.50
CA LEU A 84 17.21 -7.43 -8.58
C LEU A 84 16.36 -6.46 -7.77
N SER A 85 15.05 -6.49 -7.98
CA SER A 85 14.08 -5.60 -7.33
C SER A 85 12.88 -6.40 -6.84
N LYS A 86 11.83 -5.71 -6.39
CA LYS A 86 10.54 -6.31 -6.05
C LYS A 86 9.45 -5.57 -6.80
N ASP A 87 8.47 -6.31 -7.31
CA ASP A 87 7.27 -5.67 -7.85
C ASP A 87 6.43 -5.02 -6.74
N VAL A 88 5.40 -4.28 -7.14
CA VAL A 88 4.48 -3.63 -6.20
C VAL A 88 3.80 -4.60 -5.22
N TRP A 89 3.67 -5.89 -5.55
CA TRP A 89 3.10 -6.91 -4.68
C TRP A 89 4.13 -7.56 -3.75
N GLY A 90 5.42 -7.26 -3.91
CA GLY A 90 6.53 -7.82 -3.15
C GLY A 90 7.13 -9.10 -3.72
N ASN A 91 6.77 -9.48 -4.95
CA ASN A 91 7.42 -10.58 -5.67
C ASN A 91 8.82 -10.15 -6.12
N PRO A 92 9.88 -10.95 -5.89
CA PRO A 92 11.19 -10.66 -6.44
C PRO A 92 11.19 -10.63 -7.97
N ILE A 93 11.81 -9.61 -8.54
CA ILE A 93 11.99 -9.44 -9.98
C ILE A 93 13.48 -9.40 -10.29
N PHE A 94 13.93 -10.29 -11.17
CA PHE A 94 15.26 -10.27 -11.75
C PHE A 94 15.18 -9.86 -13.21
N ARG A 95 15.96 -8.85 -13.59
CA ARG A 95 16.09 -8.39 -14.98
C ARG A 95 17.55 -8.45 -15.42
N ALA A 96 17.77 -8.81 -16.67
CA ALA A 96 19.11 -8.84 -17.26
C ALA A 96 19.11 -8.31 -18.70
N SER A 97 20.03 -7.39 -19.02
CA SER A 97 20.25 -6.98 -20.41
C SER A 97 20.75 -8.15 -21.25
N PHE A 98 20.35 -8.20 -22.53
CA PHE A 98 20.89 -9.14 -23.52
C PHE A 98 22.39 -8.95 -23.79
N LEU A 99 22.93 -7.77 -23.45
CA LEU A 99 24.36 -7.47 -23.48
C LEU A 99 25.00 -7.60 -22.09
N GLY A 100 24.32 -8.28 -21.17
CA GLY A 100 24.81 -8.53 -19.82
C GLY A 100 26.02 -9.48 -19.80
N CYS A 101 26.69 -9.56 -18.64
CA CYS A 101 27.72 -10.57 -18.42
C CYS A 101 27.13 -11.97 -18.65
N HIS A 102 27.95 -12.94 -19.05
CA HIS A 102 27.56 -14.36 -19.15
C HIS A 102 26.36 -14.70 -20.06
N VAL A 103 25.72 -13.72 -20.70
CA VAL A 103 24.70 -13.95 -21.71
C VAL A 103 25.39 -14.54 -22.95
N ILE A 104 24.90 -15.69 -23.38
CA ILE A 104 25.32 -16.31 -24.63
C ILE A 104 24.61 -15.58 -25.75
N ASN A 105 25.37 -14.88 -26.58
CA ASN A 105 24.89 -14.12 -27.72
C ASN A 105 25.27 -14.82 -29.02
N GLU A 106 24.27 -15.32 -29.74
CA GLU A 106 24.41 -15.87 -31.08
C GLU A 106 24.03 -14.82 -32.11
N LYS A 107 25.06 -14.19 -32.71
CA LYS A 107 24.95 -13.28 -33.85
C LYS A 107 24.05 -12.06 -33.65
N ASP A 108 23.91 -11.57 -32.41
CA ASP A 108 23.00 -10.49 -32.05
C ASP A 108 21.52 -10.80 -32.39
N GLU A 109 21.17 -12.09 -32.51
CA GLU A 109 19.81 -12.52 -32.87
C GLU A 109 19.17 -13.39 -31.79
N LYS A 110 19.96 -14.26 -31.14
CA LYS A 110 19.48 -15.15 -30.07
C LYS A 110 20.33 -14.97 -28.83
N PHE A 111 19.65 -14.90 -27.69
CA PHE A 111 20.26 -14.64 -26.40
C PHE A 111 19.82 -15.72 -25.43
N SER A 112 20.77 -16.28 -24.70
CA SER A 112 20.50 -17.28 -23.68
C SER A 112 21.20 -16.94 -22.37
N LEU A 113 20.49 -17.10 -21.25
CA LEU A 113 21.01 -16.85 -19.92
C LEU A 113 20.45 -17.91 -18.97
N THR A 114 21.31 -18.52 -18.16
CA THR A 114 20.87 -19.50 -17.15
C THR A 114 21.06 -18.92 -15.76
N VAL A 115 20.02 -19.03 -14.93
CA VAL A 115 20.07 -18.60 -13.54
C VAL A 115 19.75 -19.74 -12.58
N ASN A 116 20.39 -19.74 -11.43
CA ASN A 116 20.09 -20.60 -10.30
C ASN A 116 19.38 -19.78 -9.21
N ILE A 117 18.18 -20.21 -8.82
CA ILE A 117 17.47 -19.68 -7.68
C ILE A 117 17.71 -20.63 -6.50
N LYS A 118 18.56 -20.22 -5.55
CA LYS A 118 18.80 -20.94 -4.30
C LYS A 118 17.76 -20.54 -3.29
N VAL A 119 17.02 -21.49 -2.73
CA VAL A 119 15.96 -21.24 -1.73
C VAL A 119 16.21 -22.10 -0.50
N SER A 120 16.18 -21.50 0.69
CA SER A 120 16.31 -22.21 1.97
C SER A 120 15.37 -21.62 3.03
N SER A 121 15.03 -22.42 4.03
CA SER A 121 14.38 -21.96 5.26
C SER A 121 15.36 -21.24 6.20
N PHE A 122 16.67 -21.37 5.98
CA PHE A 122 17.73 -20.76 6.78
C PHE A 122 18.34 -19.56 6.05
N GLU A 123 18.63 -18.50 6.79
CA GLU A 123 19.14 -17.22 6.25
C GLU A 123 20.53 -17.36 5.62
N ASP A 124 21.37 -18.23 6.20
CA ASP A 124 22.69 -18.55 5.67
C ASP A 124 22.64 -19.47 4.43
N LEU A 125 21.44 -19.82 3.97
CA LEU A 125 21.17 -20.73 2.85
C LEU A 125 21.76 -22.14 3.05
N GLN A 126 21.94 -22.59 4.29
CA GLN A 126 22.22 -24.00 4.54
C GLN A 126 21.12 -24.88 3.95
N ALA A 127 21.51 -26.03 3.37
CA ALA A 127 20.61 -26.98 2.72
C ALA A 127 19.67 -26.35 1.67
N ALA A 128 20.12 -25.30 0.97
CA ALA A 128 19.33 -24.66 -0.07
C ALA A 128 18.98 -25.63 -1.22
N THR A 129 17.71 -25.62 -1.62
CA THR A 129 17.28 -26.23 -2.87
C THR A 129 17.60 -25.29 -4.02
N VAL A 130 18.20 -25.81 -5.08
CA VAL A 130 18.61 -25.03 -6.26
C VAL A 130 17.64 -25.30 -7.41
N TYR A 131 17.00 -24.25 -7.90
CA TYR A 131 16.16 -24.29 -9.09
C TYR A 131 16.91 -23.63 -10.24
N GLN A 132 17.35 -24.43 -11.21
CA GLN A 132 18.02 -23.93 -12.40
C GLN A 132 16.97 -23.57 -13.46
N HIS A 133 17.05 -22.35 -14.00
CA HIS A 133 16.11 -21.81 -14.97
C HIS A 133 16.86 -21.23 -16.17
N PRO A 134 16.95 -21.95 -17.30
CA PRO A 134 17.48 -21.41 -18.54
C PRO A 134 16.43 -20.53 -19.22
N MET A 135 16.87 -19.39 -19.77
CA MET A 135 16.04 -18.46 -20.52
C MET A 135 16.60 -18.31 -21.93
N HIS A 136 15.70 -18.24 -22.91
CA HIS A 136 16.03 -18.08 -24.32
C HIS A 136 15.15 -17.00 -24.94
N CYS A 137 15.77 -15.98 -25.53
CA CYS A 137 15.10 -14.87 -26.20
C CYS A 137 15.62 -14.73 -27.62
N SER A 138 14.74 -14.34 -28.55
CA SER A 138 15.13 -13.95 -29.91
C SER A 138 14.84 -12.47 -30.12
N TYR A 139 15.80 -11.72 -30.65
CA TYR A 139 15.67 -10.28 -30.87
C TYR A 139 16.47 -9.86 -32.11
N VAL A 140 15.76 -9.70 -33.23
CA VAL A 140 16.34 -9.47 -34.56
C VAL A 140 16.19 -8.03 -35.06
N SER A 141 15.50 -7.18 -34.30
CA SER A 141 15.08 -5.83 -34.74
C SER A 141 15.89 -4.70 -34.11
N TRP A 142 17.20 -4.90 -33.96
CA TRP A 142 18.09 -3.91 -33.35
C TRP A 142 18.04 -2.56 -34.09
N ALA A 143 17.77 -1.47 -33.38
CA ALA A 143 17.96 -0.14 -33.92
C ALA A 143 19.46 0.21 -33.96
N PRO A 144 19.93 1.08 -34.89
CA PRO A 144 21.31 1.56 -34.90
C PRO A 144 21.79 2.08 -33.55
N ARG A 145 20.92 2.73 -32.76
CA ARG A 145 21.18 3.06 -31.36
C ARG A 145 20.06 2.54 -30.47
N GLU A 146 20.39 1.84 -29.39
CA GLU A 146 19.44 1.47 -28.34
C GLU A 146 19.95 1.93 -26.99
N ILE A 147 19.07 2.51 -26.19
CA ILE A 147 19.38 3.02 -24.85
C ILE A 147 18.40 2.40 -23.86
N VAL A 148 18.93 1.91 -22.75
CA VAL A 148 18.16 1.33 -21.65
C VAL A 148 18.47 2.12 -20.38
N CYS A 149 17.41 2.68 -19.80
CA CYS A 149 17.40 3.36 -18.52
C CYS A 149 16.72 2.44 -17.50
N GLU A 150 17.54 1.67 -16.81
CA GLU A 150 17.11 0.75 -15.76
C GLU A 150 17.21 1.45 -14.40
N GLU A 151 16.78 0.82 -13.31
CA GLU A 151 16.76 1.41 -11.97
C GLU A 151 18.16 1.65 -11.40
N ASN A 152 19.11 0.76 -11.71
CA ASN A 152 20.47 0.78 -11.15
C ASN A 152 21.58 1.07 -12.17
N TYR A 153 21.28 1.08 -13.47
CA TYR A 153 22.26 1.44 -14.51
C TYR A 153 21.62 2.09 -15.75
N MET A 154 22.47 2.76 -16.52
CA MET A 154 22.21 3.26 -17.86
C MET A 154 23.06 2.47 -18.85
N GLU A 155 22.48 2.08 -19.98
CA GLU A 155 23.17 1.35 -21.05
C GLU A 155 22.87 1.97 -22.41
N VAL A 156 23.89 2.09 -23.24
CA VAL A 156 23.75 2.44 -24.65
C VAL A 156 24.46 1.40 -25.50
N SER A 157 23.79 0.93 -26.54
CA SER A 157 24.35 0.07 -27.57
C SER A 157 24.24 0.75 -28.92
N VAL A 158 25.31 0.67 -29.71
CA VAL A 158 25.42 1.32 -31.00
C VAL A 158 25.89 0.31 -32.03
N LYS A 159 25.22 0.29 -33.18
CA LYS A 159 25.65 -0.47 -34.35
C LYS A 159 27.03 0.01 -34.77
N SER A 160 27.96 -0.92 -34.83
CA SER A 160 29.31 -0.69 -35.28
C SER A 160 29.76 -1.89 -36.09
N ASP A 161 30.05 -1.66 -37.36
CA ASP A 161 30.70 -2.65 -38.21
C ASP A 161 32.21 -2.65 -37.89
N VAL A 162 32.56 -3.02 -36.65
CA VAL A 162 33.97 -3.24 -36.29
C VAL A 162 34.43 -4.43 -37.14
N PRO A 163 35.49 -4.31 -37.95
CA PRO A 163 35.97 -5.44 -38.73
C PRO A 163 36.23 -6.62 -37.81
N GLY A 164 35.46 -7.70 -37.98
CA GLY A 164 35.73 -8.97 -37.32
C GLY A 164 37.14 -9.38 -37.72
N ILE A 165 38.04 -9.45 -36.74
CA ILE A 165 39.42 -9.85 -36.98
C ILE A 165 39.36 -11.35 -37.25
N SER A 166 39.09 -11.75 -38.51
CA SER A 166 39.51 -13.05 -38.98
C SER A 166 41.03 -13.05 -38.80
N ASP A 167 41.53 -13.96 -37.95
CA ASP A 167 42.93 -14.21 -37.64
C ASP A 167 43.88 -13.70 -38.71
N ALA A 168 44.34 -12.46 -38.53
CA ALA A 168 45.30 -11.93 -39.45
C ALA A 168 46.64 -12.56 -39.02
N GLU A 169 47.14 -13.53 -39.79
CA GLU A 169 48.40 -14.27 -39.59
C GLU A 169 49.63 -13.39 -39.25
N TRP A 170 49.54 -12.07 -39.46
CA TRP A 170 50.58 -11.11 -39.05
C TRP A 170 50.51 -10.70 -37.57
N MET A 171 49.36 -10.87 -36.89
CA MET A 171 49.22 -10.57 -35.46
C MET A 171 49.91 -11.61 -34.57
N SER A 172 50.06 -12.85 -35.03
CA SER A 172 50.85 -13.87 -34.32
C SER A 172 52.36 -13.56 -34.36
N ALA A 173 52.81 -12.68 -35.26
CA ALA A 173 54.20 -12.26 -35.41
C ALA A 173 54.61 -11.03 -34.57
N LEU A 174 53.67 -10.38 -33.87
CA LEU A 174 53.96 -9.26 -32.98
C LEU A 174 54.28 -9.76 -31.55
N PRO A 175 55.17 -9.10 -30.80
CA PRO A 175 55.29 -9.30 -29.35
C PRO A 175 53.96 -9.02 -28.64
N GLU A 176 53.57 -9.79 -27.62
CA GLU A 176 52.35 -9.60 -26.82
C GLU A 176 52.13 -8.13 -26.40
N ALA A 177 53.20 -7.43 -25.98
CA ALA A 177 53.13 -6.02 -25.59
C ALA A 177 52.71 -5.07 -26.75
N GLN A 178 53.05 -5.43 -27.99
CA GLN A 178 52.61 -4.69 -29.17
C GLN A 178 51.20 -5.11 -29.62
N LYS A 179 50.82 -6.39 -29.52
CA LYS A 179 49.44 -6.85 -29.79
C LYS A 179 48.43 -6.09 -28.90
N VAL A 180 48.75 -5.95 -27.62
CA VAL A 180 47.98 -5.16 -26.64
C VAL A 180 47.86 -3.69 -27.05
N MET A 181 48.90 -3.11 -27.67
CA MET A 181 48.92 -1.71 -28.11
C MET A 181 48.12 -1.46 -29.41
N TYR A 182 47.85 -2.50 -30.21
CA TYR A 182 47.17 -2.41 -31.51
C TYR A 182 45.65 -2.69 -31.48
N GLN A 183 45.10 -3.07 -30.32
CA GLN A 183 43.66 -3.37 -30.12
C GLN A 183 43.09 -2.64 -28.88
N MET A 184 43.44 -1.36 -28.69
CA MET A 184 43.00 -0.63 -27.50
C MET A 184 41.74 0.18 -27.78
N TRP A 185 40.63 -0.30 -27.23
CA TRP A 185 39.47 0.54 -26.96
C TRP A 185 39.81 1.52 -25.84
N ASN A 186 39.55 2.81 -26.08
CA ASN A 186 39.63 3.85 -25.06
C ASN A 186 38.29 4.56 -24.97
N LEU A 187 37.85 4.84 -23.75
CA LEU A 187 36.66 5.63 -23.47
C LEU A 187 37.09 7.07 -23.20
N MET A 188 36.48 8.02 -23.91
CA MET A 188 36.68 9.44 -23.71
C MET A 188 35.42 10.00 -23.08
N PHE A 189 35.47 10.32 -21.79
CA PHE A 189 34.38 10.95 -21.05
C PHE A 189 34.51 12.46 -21.13
N TYR A 190 33.41 13.13 -21.45
CA TYR A 190 33.30 14.58 -21.50
C TYR A 190 32.51 15.05 -20.29
N SER A 191 33.14 15.90 -19.48
CA SER A 191 32.50 16.51 -18.32
C SER A 191 32.89 17.99 -18.21
N SER A 192 32.32 18.68 -17.23
CA SER A 192 32.66 20.06 -16.89
C SER A 192 34.11 20.21 -16.40
N SER A 193 34.72 19.13 -15.92
CA SER A 193 36.14 19.10 -15.51
C SER A 193 37.11 18.82 -16.67
N GLY A 194 36.60 18.59 -17.88
CA GLY A 194 37.40 18.39 -19.09
C GLY A 194 37.16 17.03 -19.74
N ILE A 195 38.14 16.58 -20.53
CA ILE A 195 38.09 15.29 -21.23
C ILE A 195 38.96 14.29 -20.48
N LYS A 196 38.35 13.21 -19.97
CA LYS A 196 39.06 12.10 -19.35
C LYS A 196 39.11 10.93 -20.30
N THR A 197 40.31 10.50 -20.68
CA THR A 197 40.51 9.27 -21.48
C THR A 197 40.91 8.13 -20.57
N THR A 198 40.27 6.98 -20.70
CA THR A 198 40.50 5.81 -19.85
C THR A 198 40.44 4.54 -20.70
N GLY A 199 41.37 3.60 -20.49
CA GLY A 199 41.32 2.29 -21.15
C GLY A 199 40.19 1.44 -20.58
N VAL A 200 39.69 0.46 -21.34
CA VAL A 200 38.55 -0.37 -20.92
C VAL A 200 38.80 -1.06 -19.56
N THR A 201 39.99 -1.61 -19.33
CA THR A 201 40.34 -2.28 -18.06
C THR A 201 40.30 -1.33 -16.86
N ASP A 202 40.65 -0.06 -17.06
CA ASP A 202 40.60 0.93 -15.98
C ASP A 202 39.19 1.48 -15.80
N ALA A 203 38.41 1.60 -16.88
CA ALA A 203 36.99 1.94 -16.78
C ALA A 203 36.20 0.85 -16.03
N ASP A 204 36.55 -0.41 -16.23
CA ASP A 204 36.00 -1.56 -15.51
C ASP A 204 36.23 -1.49 -13.99
N LYS A 205 37.44 -1.07 -13.57
CA LYS A 205 37.75 -0.79 -12.15
C LYS A 205 36.98 0.40 -11.59
N LEU A 206 36.55 1.33 -12.45
CA LEU A 206 35.72 2.48 -12.09
C LEU A 206 34.22 2.15 -12.09
N GLY A 207 33.84 0.90 -12.39
CA GLY A 207 32.46 0.42 -12.38
C GLY A 207 31.72 0.52 -13.71
N TYR A 208 32.36 1.03 -14.76
CA TYR A 208 31.81 1.01 -16.12
C TYR A 208 31.93 -0.39 -16.72
N SER A 209 31.03 -0.73 -17.64
CA SER A 209 31.18 -1.93 -18.45
C SER A 209 31.14 -1.55 -19.92
N PHE A 210 32.15 -1.98 -20.67
CA PHE A 210 32.26 -1.72 -22.09
C PHE A 210 32.70 -3.00 -22.78
N ASN A 211 31.97 -3.37 -23.83
CA ASN A 211 32.33 -4.49 -24.69
C ASN A 211 31.76 -4.28 -26.09
N ASN A 212 32.14 -5.15 -27.02
CA ASN A 212 31.63 -5.16 -28.38
C ASN A 212 31.20 -6.57 -28.79
N THR A 213 30.15 -6.64 -29.59
CA THR A 213 29.73 -7.83 -30.33
C THR A 213 30.33 -7.76 -31.74
N LEU A 214 29.89 -8.65 -32.64
CA LEU A 214 30.28 -8.59 -34.05
C LEU A 214 29.68 -7.38 -34.78
N ALA A 215 28.50 -6.91 -34.37
CA ALA A 215 27.78 -5.85 -35.08
C ALA A 215 27.58 -4.57 -34.25
N ARG A 216 27.96 -4.56 -32.97
CA ARG A 216 27.66 -3.46 -32.05
C ARG A 216 28.73 -3.23 -30.99
N VAL A 217 28.80 -2.02 -30.45
CA VAL A 217 29.51 -1.68 -29.21
C VAL A 217 28.51 -1.26 -28.16
N PHE A 218 28.81 -1.46 -26.89
CA PHE A 218 27.97 -0.95 -25.81
C PHE A 218 28.78 -0.40 -24.65
N LEU A 219 28.20 0.59 -23.99
CA LEU A 219 28.68 1.16 -22.74
C LEU A 219 27.56 1.09 -21.70
N ARG A 220 27.91 0.62 -20.52
CA ARG A 220 27.04 0.59 -19.35
C ARG A 220 27.68 1.34 -18.20
N SER A 221 26.87 2.06 -17.46
CA SER A 221 27.31 2.80 -16.29
C SER A 221 26.24 2.78 -15.19
N PRO A 222 26.62 2.56 -13.93
CA PRO A 222 25.76 2.85 -12.79
C PRO A 222 25.34 4.33 -12.77
N TYR A 223 24.24 4.64 -12.10
CA TYR A 223 23.94 6.04 -11.80
C TYR A 223 24.95 6.61 -10.79
N SER A 224 25.29 7.89 -10.95
CA SER A 224 26.14 8.65 -10.01
C SER A 224 27.63 8.28 -9.99
N THR A 225 28.21 7.99 -11.16
CA THR A 225 29.67 7.93 -11.30
C THR A 225 30.31 9.32 -11.33
N ASN A 226 31.65 9.39 -11.21
CA ASN A 226 32.39 10.67 -11.25
C ASN A 226 32.21 11.45 -12.56
N GLU A 227 31.94 10.75 -13.65
CA GLU A 227 31.74 11.32 -14.98
C GLU A 227 30.25 11.58 -15.30
N THR A 228 29.34 11.23 -14.38
CA THR A 228 27.91 11.50 -14.52
C THR A 228 27.61 12.99 -14.33
N GLN A 229 26.77 13.56 -15.19
CA GLN A 229 26.26 14.91 -15.09
C GLN A 229 24.73 14.92 -15.03
N ASN A 230 24.17 15.63 -14.06
CA ASN A 230 22.74 15.86 -13.96
C ASN A 230 22.40 17.19 -14.61
N THR A 231 21.52 17.17 -15.60
CA THR A 231 21.05 18.36 -16.31
C THR A 231 19.54 18.35 -16.43
N VAL A 232 18.90 19.50 -16.20
CA VAL A 232 17.45 19.65 -16.35
C VAL A 232 17.10 19.87 -17.82
N VAL A 233 16.20 19.05 -18.36
CA VAL A 233 15.66 19.14 -19.71
C VAL A 233 14.15 19.24 -19.61
N ASN A 234 13.58 20.38 -20.02
CA ASN A 234 12.15 20.68 -19.90
C ASN A 234 11.54 20.42 -18.50
N GLY A 235 12.32 20.62 -17.42
CA GLY A 235 11.85 20.41 -16.05
C GLY A 235 12.03 18.98 -15.51
N VAL A 236 12.60 18.07 -16.30
CA VAL A 236 13.01 16.72 -15.86
C VAL A 236 14.53 16.65 -15.75
N THR A 237 15.04 16.23 -14.60
CA THR A 237 16.47 15.98 -14.38
C THR A 237 16.90 14.70 -15.10
N MET A 238 17.89 14.85 -15.98
CA MET A 238 18.49 13.78 -16.74
C MET A 238 19.91 13.50 -16.23
N SER A 239 20.18 12.25 -15.86
CA SER A 239 21.53 11.76 -15.57
C SER A 239 22.19 11.37 -16.89
N THR A 240 23.33 11.98 -17.21
CA THR A 240 24.00 11.84 -18.51
C THR A 240 25.45 11.49 -18.34
N ILE A 241 25.93 10.56 -19.16
CA ILE A 241 27.35 10.35 -19.42
C ILE A 241 27.58 10.66 -20.88
N SER A 242 28.32 11.75 -21.14
CA SER A 242 28.75 12.11 -22.48
C SER A 242 30.07 11.39 -22.76
N SER A 243 30.09 10.47 -23.72
CA SER A 243 31.29 9.69 -24.01
C SER A 243 31.45 9.30 -25.47
N MET A 244 32.71 9.17 -25.89
CA MET A 244 33.09 8.62 -27.18
C MET A 244 33.97 7.39 -26.98
N SER A 245 33.60 6.27 -27.58
CA SER A 245 34.43 5.08 -27.64
C SER A 245 35.34 5.15 -28.85
N ARG A 246 36.65 5.12 -28.59
CA ARG A 246 37.70 5.23 -29.59
C ARG A 246 38.35 3.88 -29.81
N TYR A 247 38.25 3.36 -31.03
CA TYR A 247 38.98 2.19 -31.50
C TYR A 247 40.09 2.61 -32.45
N ARG A 248 41.31 2.14 -32.22
CA ARG A 248 42.46 2.45 -33.08
C ARG A 248 43.18 1.15 -33.46
N GLN A 249 43.31 0.92 -34.76
CA GLN A 249 44.07 -0.18 -35.32
C GLN A 249 44.85 0.31 -36.56
N ARG A 250 46.19 0.32 -36.50
CA ARG A 250 47.16 0.71 -37.57
C ARG A 250 46.74 1.86 -38.51
N TRP A 251 45.82 1.64 -39.47
CA TRP A 251 45.29 2.60 -40.44
C TRP A 251 43.84 3.08 -40.17
N LEU A 252 43.10 2.41 -39.28
CA LEU A 252 41.70 2.68 -38.95
C LEU A 252 41.58 3.33 -37.57
N LEU A 253 40.82 4.42 -37.51
CA LEU A 253 40.39 5.07 -36.28
C LEU A 253 38.87 5.19 -36.33
N LEU A 254 38.18 4.50 -35.42
CA LEU A 254 36.74 4.66 -35.23
C LEU A 254 36.50 5.48 -33.97
N LEU A 255 35.63 6.45 -34.08
CA LEU A 255 35.07 7.19 -32.95
C LEU A 255 33.58 6.93 -32.97
N ILE A 256 33.08 6.33 -31.90
CA ILE A 256 31.68 5.95 -31.78
C ILE A 256 31.11 6.72 -30.59
N ASP A 257 30.07 7.51 -30.82
CA ASP A 257 29.38 8.20 -29.75
C ASP A 257 28.61 7.18 -28.91
N THR A 258 29.02 7.04 -27.65
CA THR A 258 28.43 6.14 -26.65
C THR A 258 27.82 6.96 -25.52
N THR A 259 27.31 8.14 -25.83
CA THR A 259 26.58 8.98 -24.88
C THR A 259 25.28 8.32 -24.47
N VAL A 260 25.01 8.30 -23.16
CA VAL A 260 23.79 7.79 -22.57
C VAL A 260 23.19 8.82 -21.63
N SER A 261 21.85 8.93 -21.62
CA SER A 261 21.15 9.90 -20.78
C SER A 261 19.78 9.38 -20.38
N CYS A 262 19.49 9.36 -19.07
CA CYS A 262 18.31 8.74 -18.47
C CYS A 262 17.61 9.66 -17.47
N PRO A 263 16.28 9.68 -17.42
CA PRO A 263 15.54 10.50 -16.44
C PRO A 263 15.72 9.91 -15.04
N VAL A 264 16.08 10.76 -14.08
CA VAL A 264 16.18 10.36 -12.65
C VAL A 264 14.95 10.79 -11.86
N ASP A 265 14.26 11.85 -12.29
CA ASP A 265 12.99 12.33 -11.72
C ASP A 265 11.89 12.37 -12.81
N GLY A 266 10.92 13.29 -12.68
CA GLY A 266 9.82 13.47 -13.64
C GLY A 266 8.46 13.01 -13.10
N THR A 267 8.36 12.65 -11.82
CA THR A 267 7.10 12.27 -11.17
C THR A 267 6.50 13.44 -10.40
N SER A 268 5.20 13.68 -10.58
CA SER A 268 4.41 14.61 -9.78
C SER A 268 3.10 13.95 -9.36
N PHE A 269 2.48 14.48 -8.31
CA PHE A 269 1.33 13.85 -7.65
C PHE A 269 0.26 14.88 -7.35
N THR A 270 -0.98 14.46 -7.49
CA THR A 270 -2.19 15.18 -7.03
C THR A 270 -2.98 14.26 -6.09
N ASP A 271 -4.04 14.76 -5.48
CA ASP A 271 -4.91 13.93 -4.61
C ASP A 271 -5.63 12.79 -5.35
N ALA A 272 -5.68 12.86 -6.69
CA ALA A 272 -6.40 11.92 -7.53
C ALA A 272 -5.53 11.15 -8.53
N SER A 273 -4.31 11.62 -8.84
CA SER A 273 -3.52 11.05 -9.94
C SER A 273 -2.01 11.19 -9.73
N LEU A 274 -1.30 10.17 -10.17
CA LEU A 274 0.13 10.14 -10.43
C LEU A 274 0.40 10.62 -11.86
N ILE A 275 1.39 11.48 -12.04
CA ILE A 275 1.83 11.97 -13.35
C ILE A 275 3.32 11.70 -13.50
N TRP A 276 3.71 10.99 -14.56
CA TRP A 276 5.10 10.73 -14.93
C TRP A 276 5.42 11.38 -16.28
N THR A 277 6.46 12.21 -16.30
CA THR A 277 6.85 13.03 -17.45
C THR A 277 8.26 12.68 -17.88
N ILE A 278 8.45 12.45 -19.18
CA ILE A 278 9.76 12.28 -19.82
C ILE A 278 9.90 13.33 -20.94
N PRO A 279 11.06 13.99 -21.11
CA PRO A 279 11.27 14.89 -22.23
C PRO A 279 11.09 14.18 -23.59
N MET A 280 10.37 14.81 -24.51
CA MET A 280 10.20 14.29 -25.88
C MET A 280 11.52 14.30 -26.65
N ILE A 281 12.37 15.30 -26.39
CA ILE A 281 13.69 15.45 -27.01
C ILE A 281 14.70 15.66 -25.88
N ASN A 282 15.78 14.89 -25.91
CA ASN A 282 16.92 15.10 -25.04
C ASN A 282 18.09 15.67 -25.87
N PRO A 283 18.52 16.93 -25.63
CA PRO A 283 19.55 17.58 -26.44
C PRO A 283 20.94 16.93 -26.30
N ARG A 284 21.14 16.05 -25.29
CA ARG A 284 22.36 15.24 -25.16
C ARG A 284 22.36 14.02 -26.06
N LEU A 285 21.19 13.55 -26.49
CA LEU A 285 21.02 12.38 -27.37
C LEU A 285 20.68 12.79 -28.80
N VAL A 286 20.13 13.99 -29.00
CA VAL A 286 19.69 14.53 -30.29
C VAL A 286 20.36 15.89 -30.49
N LEU A 287 21.45 15.92 -31.25
CA LEU A 287 22.26 17.13 -31.42
C LEU A 287 21.63 18.15 -32.36
N GLN A 288 20.82 17.69 -33.32
CA GLN A 288 20.10 18.53 -34.30
C GLN A 288 18.59 18.32 -34.15
N GLU A 289 17.98 19.05 -33.22
CA GLU A 289 16.55 18.93 -32.88
C GLU A 289 15.63 19.10 -34.10
N SER A 290 15.99 19.94 -35.08
CA SER A 290 15.19 20.13 -36.30
C SER A 290 15.07 18.88 -37.18
N THR A 291 15.91 17.87 -36.96
CA THR A 291 15.89 16.59 -37.68
C THR A 291 15.17 15.49 -36.92
N PHE A 292 14.75 15.77 -35.68
CA PHE A 292 14.06 14.83 -34.82
C PHE A 292 12.67 14.51 -35.36
N ARG A 293 12.34 13.23 -35.43
CA ARG A 293 10.99 12.75 -35.70
C ARG A 293 10.65 11.58 -34.79
N SER A 294 9.71 11.81 -33.88
CA SER A 294 9.13 10.76 -33.06
C SER A 294 8.37 9.76 -33.94
N LEU A 295 8.61 8.47 -33.76
CA LEU A 295 7.97 7.39 -34.52
C LEU A 295 6.91 6.68 -33.70
N LYS A 296 7.28 6.11 -32.56
CA LYS A 296 6.39 5.32 -31.71
C LYS A 296 6.74 5.53 -30.24
N VAL A 297 5.70 5.73 -29.43
CA VAL A 297 5.78 5.75 -27.97
C VAL A 297 4.80 4.70 -27.45
N THR A 298 5.30 3.76 -26.66
CA THR A 298 4.52 2.69 -26.03
C THR A 298 4.75 2.75 -24.54
N MET A 299 3.70 2.55 -23.75
CA MET A 299 3.82 2.38 -22.31
C MET A 299 3.62 0.93 -21.91
N GLY A 300 4.07 0.58 -20.72
CA GLY A 300 3.81 -0.72 -20.12
C GLY A 300 3.75 -0.63 -18.60
N ILE A 301 3.22 -1.69 -17.99
CA ILE A 301 3.08 -1.83 -16.54
C ILE A 301 3.53 -3.24 -16.15
N ASN A 302 4.38 -3.35 -15.13
CA ASN A 302 4.87 -4.61 -14.55
C ASN A 302 5.52 -5.55 -15.59
N GLY A 303 6.35 -5.00 -16.48
CA GLY A 303 7.08 -5.79 -17.49
C GLY A 303 6.27 -6.16 -18.74
N GLU A 304 5.06 -5.63 -18.91
CA GLU A 304 4.21 -5.88 -20.08
C GLU A 304 3.82 -4.58 -20.77
N LYS A 305 3.83 -4.59 -22.11
CA LYS A 305 3.36 -3.46 -22.93
C LYS A 305 1.84 -3.40 -22.89
N ILE A 306 1.32 -2.17 -22.90
CA ILE A 306 -0.12 -1.92 -22.94
C ILE A 306 -0.47 -1.35 -24.30
N GLU A 307 -1.35 -2.04 -25.01
CA GLU A 307 -1.82 -1.60 -26.32
C GLU A 307 -2.84 -0.48 -26.21
N ASN A 308 -3.77 -0.58 -25.25
CA ASN A 308 -4.84 0.37 -25.03
C ASN A 308 -4.86 0.89 -23.58
N PRO A 309 -4.16 1.99 -23.28
CA PRO A 309 -4.14 2.59 -21.94
C PRO A 309 -5.52 3.05 -21.46
N ASP A 310 -6.41 3.44 -22.37
CA ASP A 310 -7.72 4.01 -22.05
C ASP A 310 -8.64 2.97 -21.38
N GLU A 311 -8.45 1.66 -21.62
CA GLU A 311 -9.17 0.57 -20.95
C GLU A 311 -8.99 0.57 -19.43
N PHE A 312 -7.88 1.14 -18.95
CA PHE A 312 -7.55 1.24 -17.54
C PHE A 312 -7.68 2.67 -16.98
N ASN A 313 -8.28 3.59 -17.75
CA ASN A 313 -8.31 5.03 -17.49
C ASN A 313 -6.90 5.66 -17.39
N TYR A 314 -5.94 5.14 -18.16
CA TYR A 314 -4.61 5.73 -18.28
C TYR A 314 -4.50 6.65 -19.46
N THR A 315 -3.82 7.78 -19.26
CA THR A 315 -3.60 8.74 -20.34
C THR A 315 -2.13 8.76 -20.71
N LEU A 316 -1.85 8.53 -21.99
CA LEU A 316 -0.52 8.69 -22.59
C LEU A 316 -0.53 9.89 -23.53
N GLU A 317 -0.06 11.03 -23.03
CA GLU A 317 0.05 12.27 -23.77
C GLU A 317 1.39 12.37 -24.50
N ARG A 318 1.35 12.91 -25.72
CA ARG A 318 2.52 13.12 -26.58
C ARG A 318 2.50 14.57 -27.05
N ASN A 319 3.23 15.41 -26.34
CA ASN A 319 3.38 16.83 -26.65
C ASN A 319 4.75 17.09 -27.27
N ILE A 320 4.94 18.27 -27.87
CA ILE A 320 6.21 18.65 -28.50
C ILE A 320 7.39 18.66 -27.52
N THR A 321 7.13 18.90 -26.23
CA THR A 321 8.15 18.98 -25.19
C THR A 321 8.28 17.70 -24.35
N HIS A 322 7.19 16.93 -24.20
CA HIS A 322 7.11 15.82 -23.24
C HIS A 322 6.25 14.66 -23.72
N ILE A 323 6.60 13.48 -23.21
CA ILE A 323 5.72 12.32 -23.08
C ILE A 323 5.20 12.32 -21.64
N GLY A 324 3.88 12.38 -21.47
CA GLY A 324 3.22 12.40 -20.16
C GLY A 324 2.39 11.14 -19.97
N VAL A 325 2.53 10.49 -18.81
CA VAL A 325 1.69 9.36 -18.38
C VAL A 325 0.94 9.76 -17.13
N THR A 326 -0.39 9.71 -17.19
CA THR A 326 -1.26 10.00 -16.04
C THR A 326 -2.00 8.75 -15.62
N ILE A 327 -1.86 8.39 -14.34
CA ILE A 327 -2.42 7.19 -13.70
C ILE A 327 -3.31 7.65 -12.54
N PRO A 328 -4.63 7.40 -12.56
CA PRO A 328 -5.48 7.65 -11.41
C PRO A 328 -5.04 6.82 -10.19
N ILE A 329 -5.07 7.41 -9.00
CA ILE A 329 -4.71 6.71 -7.76
C ILE A 329 -5.73 5.61 -7.51
N GLY A 330 -5.25 4.37 -7.31
CA GLY A 330 -6.09 3.18 -7.13
C GLY A 330 -6.47 2.48 -8.43
N ALA A 331 -5.95 2.90 -9.57
CA ALA A 331 -6.22 2.26 -10.84
C ALA A 331 -5.58 0.85 -10.95
N PRO A 332 -6.12 -0.04 -11.83
CA PRO A 332 -5.75 -1.46 -11.92
C PRO A 332 -4.27 -1.71 -12.24
N ARG A 333 -3.71 -2.90 -11.95
CA ARG A 333 -2.27 -3.22 -12.18
C ARG A 333 -1.27 -2.40 -11.34
N GLY A 334 -1.69 -1.34 -10.65
CA GLY A 334 -0.97 -0.81 -9.50
C GLY A 334 -1.49 -1.43 -8.19
N ARG A 335 -0.88 -1.05 -7.07
CA ARG A 335 -1.24 -1.53 -5.74
C ARG A 335 -1.54 -0.37 -4.81
N LEU A 336 -2.78 -0.32 -4.34
CA LEU A 336 -3.21 0.55 -3.26
C LEU A 336 -3.10 -0.19 -1.92
N GLN A 337 -2.48 0.43 -0.93
CA GLN A 337 -2.25 -0.16 0.38
C GLN A 337 -2.56 0.82 1.49
N SER A 338 -3.09 0.34 2.62
CA SER A 338 -3.26 1.15 3.81
C SER A 338 -1.95 1.25 4.59
N THR A 339 -1.73 2.39 5.23
CA THR A 339 -0.61 2.58 6.15
C THR A 339 -0.94 3.63 7.21
N VAL A 340 -0.07 3.75 8.20
CA VAL A 340 -0.17 4.76 9.26
C VAL A 340 1.14 5.54 9.28
N SER A 341 1.02 6.86 9.25
CA SER A 341 2.14 7.78 9.35
C SER A 341 1.84 8.83 10.42
N ASN A 342 2.72 8.95 11.42
CA ASN A 342 2.57 9.91 12.53
C ASN A 342 1.19 9.84 13.22
N GLY A 343 0.64 8.63 13.42
CA GLY A 343 -0.67 8.42 14.05
C GLY A 343 -1.87 8.70 13.14
N VAL A 344 -1.66 9.10 11.88
CA VAL A 344 -2.71 9.36 10.90
C VAL A 344 -2.86 8.16 9.98
N TYR A 345 -4.11 7.72 9.77
CA TYR A 345 -4.46 6.71 8.77
C TYR A 345 -4.38 7.29 7.37
N GLY A 346 -3.92 6.50 6.42
CA GLY A 346 -3.91 6.88 5.01
C GLY A 346 -3.56 5.71 4.12
N VAL A 347 -3.32 6.04 2.86
CA VAL A 347 -3.00 5.05 1.82
C VAL A 347 -1.76 5.46 1.04
N THR A 348 -1.12 4.46 0.47
CA THR A 348 -0.03 4.60 -0.49
C THR A 348 -0.39 3.80 -1.74
N TYR A 349 -0.05 4.33 -2.90
CA TYR A 349 -0.23 3.69 -4.20
C TYR A 349 1.12 3.51 -4.90
N SER A 350 1.36 2.30 -5.40
CA SER A 350 2.59 1.96 -6.11
C SER A 350 2.29 1.32 -7.47
N ILE A 351 3.12 1.61 -8.47
CA ILE A 351 3.00 1.07 -9.82
C ILE A 351 4.37 1.01 -10.51
N ASP A 352 4.66 -0.07 -11.23
CA ASP A 352 5.90 -0.23 -11.99
C ASP A 352 5.66 0.11 -13.46
N LEU A 353 6.11 1.30 -13.88
CA LEU A 353 5.88 1.83 -15.22
C LEU A 353 7.09 1.60 -16.13
N LEU A 354 6.83 1.43 -17.42
CA LEU A 354 7.86 1.47 -18.45
C LEU A 354 7.39 2.26 -19.67
N ILE A 355 8.32 2.93 -20.34
CA ILE A 355 8.09 3.60 -21.62
C ILE A 355 9.14 3.14 -22.63
N GLU A 356 8.68 2.83 -23.83
CA GLU A 356 9.52 2.67 -25.00
C GLU A 356 9.23 3.78 -26.01
N HIS A 357 10.25 4.55 -26.32
CA HIS A 357 10.21 5.59 -27.33
C HIS A 357 11.18 5.26 -28.46
N SER A 358 10.71 5.41 -29.69
CA SER A 358 11.55 5.32 -30.88
C SER A 358 11.42 6.58 -31.72
N TRP A 359 12.54 7.05 -32.23
CA TRP A 359 12.62 8.24 -33.08
C TRP A 359 13.73 8.11 -34.12
N THR A 360 13.65 8.95 -35.14
CA THR A 360 14.73 9.16 -36.11
C THR A 360 15.36 10.52 -35.89
N ASP A 361 16.67 10.60 -36.10
CA ASP A 361 17.43 11.83 -36.16
C ASP A 361 18.52 11.69 -37.24
N LYS A 362 19.21 12.78 -37.56
CA LYS A 362 20.24 12.79 -38.60
C LYS A 362 21.41 11.85 -38.30
N ASP A 363 21.74 11.64 -37.03
CA ASP A 363 22.96 10.96 -36.62
C ASP A 363 22.80 9.44 -36.65
N TRP A 364 21.65 8.93 -36.20
CA TRP A 364 21.45 7.48 -35.99
C TRP A 364 20.42 6.81 -36.89
N GLN A 365 19.64 7.56 -37.67
CA GLN A 365 18.50 7.07 -38.48
C GLN A 365 17.36 6.44 -37.68
N LEU A 366 17.62 5.66 -36.63
CA LEU A 366 16.66 5.13 -35.68
C LEU A 366 17.32 4.94 -34.31
N THR A 367 16.69 5.48 -33.27
CA THR A 367 17.02 5.20 -31.87
C THR A 367 15.83 4.54 -31.19
N LYS A 368 16.08 3.53 -30.35
CA LYS A 368 15.11 3.01 -29.37
C LYS A 368 15.57 3.37 -27.96
N TYR A 369 14.62 3.75 -27.12
CA TYR A 369 14.85 4.26 -25.78
C TYR A 369 13.85 3.63 -24.83
N LEU A 370 14.34 2.78 -23.93
CA LEU A 370 13.54 2.10 -22.91
C LEU A 370 13.83 2.72 -21.55
N VAL A 371 12.77 3.15 -20.84
CA VAL A 371 12.86 3.64 -19.47
C VAL A 371 11.97 2.79 -18.59
N ILE A 372 12.53 2.23 -17.53
CA ILE A 372 11.78 1.49 -16.52
C ILE A 372 11.84 2.27 -15.21
N LYS A 373 10.66 2.51 -14.61
CA LYS A 373 10.50 3.38 -13.45
C LYS A 373 9.45 2.82 -12.48
N PRO A 374 9.85 2.19 -11.36
CA PRO A 374 8.95 1.94 -10.25
C PRO A 374 8.60 3.27 -9.57
N ILE A 375 7.31 3.47 -9.27
CA ILE A 375 6.80 4.70 -8.69
C ILE A 375 5.90 4.38 -7.51
N THR A 376 6.18 5.01 -6.37
CA THR A 376 5.32 4.98 -5.19
C THR A 376 4.95 6.41 -4.83
N ILE A 377 3.66 6.70 -4.71
CA ILE A 377 3.19 8.02 -4.32
C ILE A 377 3.52 8.30 -2.83
N PRO A 378 3.67 9.57 -2.44
CA PRO A 378 3.73 9.94 -1.02
C PRO A 378 2.49 9.49 -0.24
N PHE A 379 2.62 9.41 1.08
CA PHE A 379 1.51 9.09 1.98
C PHE A 379 0.32 10.03 1.76
N LEU A 380 -0.85 9.45 1.45
CA LEU A 380 -2.09 10.18 1.24
C LEU A 380 -3.01 10.01 2.46
N PRO A 381 -3.19 11.04 3.31
CA PRO A 381 -4.02 10.94 4.50
C PRO A 381 -5.49 10.69 4.14
N ARG A 382 -6.15 9.82 4.90
CA ARG A 382 -7.57 9.52 4.76
C ARG A 382 -8.23 9.58 6.13
N ILE A 383 -9.38 10.24 6.23
CA ILE A 383 -10.16 10.30 7.46
C ILE A 383 -11.18 9.16 7.39
N PRO A 384 -11.15 8.18 8.31
CA PRO A 384 -12.20 7.18 8.40
C PRO A 384 -13.56 7.84 8.68
N ILE A 385 -14.60 7.30 8.08
CA ILE A 385 -15.98 7.75 8.22
C ILE A 385 -16.61 6.98 9.38
N VAL A 386 -17.24 7.73 10.29
CA VAL A 386 -18.09 7.21 11.35
C VAL A 386 -19.53 7.59 11.01
N ILE A 387 -20.42 6.61 10.98
CA ILE A 387 -21.86 6.81 10.74
C ILE A 387 -22.63 6.26 11.93
N ASN A 388 -23.52 7.08 12.49
CA ASN A 388 -24.43 6.68 13.54
C ASN A 388 -25.77 6.25 12.92
N ASN A 389 -26.02 4.93 12.89
CA ASN A 389 -27.25 4.32 12.36
C ASN A 389 -28.28 4.01 13.46
N THR A 390 -28.02 4.47 14.68
CA THR A 390 -28.86 4.21 15.87
C THR A 390 -30.33 4.58 15.61
N VAL A 391 -31.21 3.62 15.85
CA VAL A 391 -32.67 3.82 15.86
C VAL A 391 -33.14 3.91 17.31
N PRO A 392 -33.69 5.05 17.76
CA PRO A 392 -34.08 5.25 19.16
C PRO A 392 -34.93 4.10 19.75
N GLU A 393 -35.92 3.62 19.00
CA GLU A 393 -36.89 2.63 19.46
C GLU A 393 -36.26 1.26 19.77
N THR A 394 -35.10 0.95 19.17
CA THR A 394 -34.40 -0.32 19.43
C THR A 394 -33.56 -0.28 20.70
N ARG A 395 -33.28 0.92 21.26
CA ARG A 395 -32.41 1.15 22.43
C ARG A 395 -31.02 0.52 22.30
N ILE A 396 -30.51 0.44 21.06
CA ILE A 396 -29.20 -0.11 20.74
C ILE A 396 -28.48 0.94 19.88
N PHE A 397 -27.27 1.33 20.30
CA PHE A 397 -26.39 2.11 19.45
C PHE A 397 -25.94 1.24 18.30
N ASP A 398 -26.02 1.75 17.08
CA ASP A 398 -25.50 1.12 15.86
C ASP A 398 -24.51 2.09 15.21
N VAL A 399 -23.23 1.73 15.24
CA VAL A 399 -22.12 2.59 14.79
C VAL A 399 -21.32 1.88 13.72
N PHE A 400 -21.30 2.48 12.53
CA PHE A 400 -20.46 2.03 11.43
C PHE A 400 -19.16 2.84 11.36
N LEU A 401 -18.03 2.14 11.25
CA LEU A 401 -16.70 2.67 11.00
C LEU A 401 -16.16 2.12 9.67
N GLY A 402 -15.86 3.01 8.72
CA GLY A 402 -15.33 2.60 7.42
C GLY A 402 -15.11 3.78 6.48
N VAL A 403 -14.87 3.59 5.19
CA VAL A 403 -14.63 2.33 4.50
C VAL A 403 -13.11 2.13 4.37
N PHE A 404 -12.62 0.94 4.72
CA PHE A 404 -11.21 0.58 4.69
C PHE A 404 -10.87 -0.40 3.58
N LEU A 405 -9.60 -0.41 3.17
CA LEU A 405 -9.08 -1.45 2.29
C LEU A 405 -9.06 -2.82 3.00
N PRO A 406 -9.01 -3.93 2.22
CA PRO A 406 -8.95 -5.29 2.76
C PRO A 406 -7.67 -5.62 3.52
N ASP A 407 -6.76 -4.68 3.75
CA ASP A 407 -5.57 -4.83 4.60
C ASP A 407 -5.70 -4.15 5.98
N VAL A 408 -6.91 -3.76 6.39
CA VAL A 408 -7.20 -3.19 7.72
C VAL A 408 -8.09 -4.11 8.56
N ASN A 409 -7.64 -4.57 9.73
CA ASN A 409 -8.45 -5.41 10.62
C ASN A 409 -8.76 -4.70 11.93
N LEU A 410 -9.96 -4.88 12.47
CA LEU A 410 -10.30 -4.49 13.84
C LEU A 410 -9.73 -5.52 14.83
N VAL A 411 -9.10 -5.04 15.91
CA VAL A 411 -8.44 -5.90 16.90
C VAL A 411 -9.06 -5.75 18.28
N THR A 412 -9.24 -4.52 18.75
CA THR A 412 -9.85 -4.24 20.05
C THR A 412 -10.76 -3.02 20.00
N LEU A 413 -11.66 -2.96 20.97
CA LEU A 413 -12.56 -1.83 21.22
C LEU A 413 -12.33 -1.33 22.65
N THR A 414 -12.21 -0.03 22.82
CA THR A 414 -12.22 0.60 24.14
C THR A 414 -13.53 1.35 24.30
N ILE A 415 -14.34 0.96 25.29
CA ILE A 415 -15.62 1.60 25.61
C ILE A 415 -15.60 1.96 27.09
N GLY A 416 -15.75 3.25 27.41
CA GLY A 416 -15.44 3.77 28.74
C GLY A 416 -13.93 3.63 29.03
N ASP A 417 -13.59 3.12 30.22
CA ASP A 417 -12.19 2.92 30.64
C ASP A 417 -11.67 1.50 30.38
N MET A 418 -12.49 0.64 29.75
CA MET A 418 -12.19 -0.77 29.56
C MET A 418 -11.90 -1.07 28.09
N THR A 419 -10.86 -1.86 27.84
CA THR A 419 -10.52 -2.36 26.50
C THR A 419 -10.87 -3.83 26.40
N TYR A 420 -11.54 -4.19 25.31
CA TYR A 420 -12.04 -5.52 25.01
C TYR A 420 -11.40 -6.04 23.73
N SER A 421 -10.92 -7.28 23.75
CA SER A 421 -10.76 -8.05 22.51
C SER A 421 -12.14 -8.30 21.88
N LEU A 422 -12.18 -8.65 20.59
CA LEU A 422 -13.44 -8.92 19.89
C LEU A 422 -14.27 -10.02 20.58
N LYS A 423 -13.61 -11.06 21.12
CA LYS A 423 -14.28 -12.15 21.83
C LYS A 423 -14.85 -11.69 23.18
N GLU A 424 -14.09 -10.93 23.95
CA GLU A 424 -14.56 -10.39 25.23
C GLU A 424 -15.72 -9.40 25.04
N ALA A 425 -15.70 -8.63 23.95
CA ALA A 425 -16.79 -7.76 23.56
C ALA A 425 -18.07 -8.55 23.24
N GLU A 426 -17.95 -9.64 22.48
CA GLU A 426 -19.09 -10.55 22.19
C GLU A 426 -19.63 -11.22 23.45
N GLU A 427 -18.76 -11.69 24.36
CA GLU A 427 -19.14 -12.26 25.65
C GLU A 427 -19.86 -11.26 26.57
N LYS A 428 -19.50 -9.97 26.46
CA LYS A 428 -20.19 -8.87 27.15
C LYS A 428 -21.55 -8.52 26.53
N GLY A 429 -21.84 -9.03 25.33
CA GLY A 429 -23.11 -8.80 24.61
C GLY A 429 -23.05 -7.70 23.56
N TYR A 430 -21.85 -7.24 23.16
CA TYR A 430 -21.67 -6.37 22.00
C TYR A 430 -21.70 -7.19 20.73
N ARG A 431 -22.41 -6.71 19.71
CA ARG A 431 -22.41 -7.37 18.40
C ARG A 431 -21.52 -6.61 17.44
N ILE A 432 -20.53 -7.30 16.90
CA ILE A 432 -19.55 -6.75 15.98
C ILE A 432 -19.74 -7.44 14.63
N SER A 433 -19.92 -6.64 13.59
CA SER A 433 -20.19 -7.11 12.24
C SER A 433 -19.12 -6.57 11.29
N VAL A 434 -18.65 -7.39 10.34
CA VAL A 434 -17.72 -6.96 9.29
C VAL A 434 -18.50 -6.88 7.98
N ILE A 435 -18.67 -5.67 7.48
CA ILE A 435 -19.38 -5.40 6.23
C ILE A 435 -18.36 -5.48 5.09
N SER A 436 -18.58 -6.39 4.14
CA SER A 436 -17.76 -6.51 2.93
C SER A 436 -18.48 -5.89 1.74
N PHE A 437 -17.82 -4.96 1.05
CA PHE A 437 -18.38 -4.28 -0.12
C PHE A 437 -17.93 -4.95 -1.43
N PRO A 438 -18.71 -4.81 -2.54
CA PRO A 438 -18.38 -5.43 -3.83
C PRO A 438 -17.02 -5.01 -4.42
N ASN A 439 -16.53 -3.83 -4.06
CA ASN A 439 -15.21 -3.32 -4.47
C ASN A 439 -14.05 -3.90 -3.63
N GLY A 440 -14.32 -4.89 -2.77
CA GLY A 440 -13.33 -5.54 -1.90
C GLY A 440 -12.96 -4.75 -0.65
N THR A 441 -13.52 -3.56 -0.46
CA THR A 441 -13.35 -2.78 0.76
C THR A 441 -14.24 -3.31 1.88
N ARG A 442 -13.99 -2.88 3.12
CA ARG A 442 -14.73 -3.33 4.29
C ARG A 442 -15.00 -2.22 5.29
N GLY A 443 -16.01 -2.42 6.12
CA GLY A 443 -16.30 -1.59 7.28
C GLY A 443 -16.61 -2.46 8.49
N PHE A 444 -16.64 -1.84 9.65
CA PHE A 444 -16.94 -2.47 10.92
C PHE A 444 -18.20 -1.83 11.50
N GLU A 445 -19.14 -2.66 11.90
CA GLU A 445 -20.38 -2.25 12.55
C GLU A 445 -20.35 -2.72 14.00
N LEU A 446 -20.75 -1.84 14.91
CA LEU A 446 -20.76 -2.09 16.34
C LEU A 446 -22.14 -1.76 16.90
N GLU A 447 -22.79 -2.77 17.46
CA GLU A 447 -24.04 -2.62 18.19
C GLU A 447 -23.80 -2.71 19.71
N VAL A 448 -24.23 -1.67 20.46
CA VAL A 448 -24.09 -1.59 21.93
C VAL A 448 -25.44 -1.22 22.58
N PRO A 449 -25.99 -2.03 23.49
CA PRO A 449 -27.23 -1.70 24.19
C PRO A 449 -27.12 -0.43 25.05
N PHE A 450 -28.19 0.36 25.13
CA PHE A 450 -28.23 1.58 25.97
C PHE A 450 -28.15 1.30 27.47
N ASP A 451 -28.43 0.06 27.88
CA ASP A 451 -28.34 -0.36 29.28
C ASP A 451 -26.94 -0.83 29.68
N ASP A 452 -25.97 -0.81 28.76
CA ASP A 452 -24.58 -1.05 29.09
C ASP A 452 -24.05 0.00 30.09
N PRO A 453 -23.30 -0.40 31.14
CA PRO A 453 -22.81 0.53 32.16
C PRO A 453 -21.82 1.59 31.64
N ASN A 454 -21.19 1.38 30.48
CA ASN A 454 -20.27 2.33 29.87
C ASN A 454 -20.98 3.33 28.94
N VAL A 455 -22.29 3.17 28.69
CA VAL A 455 -23.11 4.17 28.00
C VAL A 455 -23.45 5.27 28.99
N LEU A 456 -23.02 6.49 28.69
CA LEU A 456 -23.29 7.65 29.53
C LEU A 456 -24.74 8.11 29.29
N LYS A 457 -25.47 8.34 30.38
CA LYS A 457 -26.85 8.81 30.37
C LYS A 457 -26.90 10.20 30.99
N GLU A 458 -27.34 11.19 30.22
CA GLU A 458 -27.52 12.57 30.65
C GLU A 458 -29.01 12.96 30.53
N TYR A 459 -29.63 13.34 31.64
CA TYR A 459 -31.03 13.79 31.62
C TYR A 459 -31.11 15.27 31.23
N MET A 460 -31.55 15.52 30.01
CA MET A 460 -31.60 16.85 29.42
C MET A 460 -32.85 17.61 29.90
N ASN A 461 -34.03 17.05 29.63
CA ASN A 461 -35.33 17.66 29.89
C ASN A 461 -36.22 16.79 30.80
N ILE A 462 -37.44 17.25 31.09
CA ILE A 462 -38.42 16.56 31.95
C ILE A 462 -38.68 15.12 31.49
N ASN A 463 -38.65 14.88 30.18
CA ASN A 463 -38.95 13.60 29.55
C ASN A 463 -37.80 13.03 28.71
N GLU A 464 -36.71 13.77 28.47
CA GLU A 464 -35.64 13.38 27.54
C GLU A 464 -34.33 12.97 28.22
N THR A 465 -33.82 11.81 27.80
CA THR A 465 -32.49 11.30 28.14
C THR A 465 -31.60 11.34 26.91
N ARG A 466 -30.42 11.96 27.01
CA ARG A 466 -29.34 11.82 26.05
C ARG A 466 -28.48 10.63 26.45
N TYR A 467 -28.43 9.64 25.57
CA TYR A 467 -27.48 8.54 25.62
C TYR A 467 -26.26 8.91 24.81
N HIS A 468 -25.08 8.58 25.32
CA HIS A 468 -23.82 8.97 24.73
C HIS A 468 -22.83 7.80 24.83
N LEU A 469 -22.25 7.42 23.69
CA LEU A 469 -21.34 6.29 23.57
C LEU A 469 -20.01 6.79 22.98
N ARG A 470 -18.92 6.58 23.74
CA ARG A 470 -17.55 6.80 23.28
C ARG A 470 -16.87 5.48 23.06
N VAL A 471 -16.32 5.31 21.85
CA VAL A 471 -15.59 4.11 21.45
C VAL A 471 -14.26 4.51 20.86
N ILE A 472 -13.19 3.79 21.20
CA ILE A 472 -11.92 3.86 20.48
C ILE A 472 -11.71 2.51 19.80
N TYR A 473 -11.69 2.54 18.47
CA TYR A 473 -11.39 1.37 17.64
C TYR A 473 -9.89 1.24 17.48
N THR A 474 -9.33 0.08 17.81
CA THR A 474 -7.92 -0.23 17.54
C THR A 474 -7.83 -1.17 16.35
N LEU A 475 -7.20 -0.70 15.28
CA LEU A 475 -7.05 -1.38 14.00
C LEU A 475 -5.58 -1.78 13.78
N THR A 476 -5.36 -2.93 13.14
CA THR A 476 -4.09 -3.22 12.46
C THR A 476 -4.21 -2.83 10.99
N VAL A 477 -3.21 -2.11 10.49
CA VAL A 477 -3.26 -1.43 9.19
C VAL A 477 -2.07 -1.83 8.32
N GLY A 478 -2.37 -2.35 7.13
CA GLY A 478 -1.40 -2.67 6.11
C GLY A 478 -0.60 -3.94 6.39
N PRO A 479 0.33 -4.31 5.49
CA PRO A 479 1.15 -5.52 5.62
C PRO A 479 2.16 -5.46 6.78
N GLU A 480 2.43 -4.27 7.30
CA GLU A 480 3.31 -4.06 8.45
C GLU A 480 2.55 -4.16 9.79
N GLU A 481 1.23 -4.42 9.76
CA GLU A 481 0.35 -4.54 10.92
C GLU A 481 0.46 -3.35 11.90
N LYS A 482 0.62 -2.13 11.36
CA LYS A 482 0.72 -0.92 12.19
C LYS A 482 -0.58 -0.70 12.96
N LEU A 483 -0.45 -0.35 14.23
CA LEU A 483 -1.60 0.00 15.06
C LEU A 483 -2.12 1.41 14.72
N TYR A 484 -3.43 1.52 14.59
CA TYR A 484 -4.15 2.78 14.43
C TYR A 484 -5.33 2.83 15.40
N HIS A 485 -5.46 3.96 16.11
CA HIS A 485 -6.55 4.18 17.03
C HIS A 485 -7.49 5.24 16.46
N HIS A 486 -8.76 4.90 16.32
CA HIS A 486 -9.79 5.80 15.81
C HIS A 486 -10.88 6.02 16.87
N PRO A 487 -11.02 7.25 17.40
CA PRO A 487 -12.13 7.56 18.29
C PRO A 487 -13.42 7.79 17.51
N ALA A 488 -14.52 7.27 18.02
CA ALA A 488 -15.89 7.56 17.59
C ALA A 488 -16.71 8.02 18.80
N ASP A 489 -17.47 9.09 18.59
CA ASP A 489 -18.35 9.66 19.59
C ASP A 489 -19.74 9.82 18.96
N VAL A 490 -20.73 9.13 19.53
CA VAL A 490 -22.11 9.12 19.03
C VAL A 490 -23.10 9.35 20.17
N GLU A 491 -24.19 10.04 19.86
CA GLU A 491 -25.26 10.32 20.80
C GLU A 491 -26.64 9.96 20.21
N CYS A 492 -27.59 9.69 21.09
CA CYS A 492 -29.00 9.49 20.76
C CYS A 492 -29.85 10.10 21.87
N ILE A 493 -30.87 10.87 21.50
CA ILE A 493 -31.78 11.53 22.45
C ILE A 493 -33.13 10.83 22.38
N MET A 494 -33.67 10.44 23.53
CA MET A 494 -34.93 9.71 23.66
C MET A 494 -35.84 10.33 24.70
N ALA A 495 -37.14 10.39 24.42
CA ALA A 495 -38.16 10.81 25.38
C ALA A 495 -38.67 9.61 26.22
N ASP A 496 -37.83 9.05 27.09
CA ASP A 496 -38.09 7.78 27.79
C ASP A 496 -38.13 7.89 29.32
N VAL A 497 -38.07 9.11 29.86
CA VAL A 497 -38.14 9.33 31.31
C VAL A 497 -39.58 9.25 31.79
N GLN A 498 -39.88 8.25 32.61
CA GLN A 498 -41.14 8.19 33.34
C GLN A 498 -41.00 8.91 34.68
N LEU A 499 -41.68 10.06 34.80
CA LEU A 499 -41.70 10.82 36.06
C LEU A 499 -42.42 10.04 37.17
N PRO A 500 -41.98 10.18 38.43
CA PRO A 500 -42.73 9.67 39.57
C PRO A 500 -44.18 10.14 39.59
N GLU A 501 -45.08 9.21 39.88
CA GLU A 501 -46.47 9.49 40.19
C GLU A 501 -46.64 9.61 41.69
N GLY A 502 -47.42 10.62 42.09
CA GLY A 502 -47.69 10.95 43.47
C GLY A 502 -49.20 10.97 43.68
N ILE A 503 -49.69 10.12 44.57
CA ILE A 503 -51.09 10.11 45.01
C ILE A 503 -51.07 10.45 46.49
N GLY A 504 -51.90 11.41 46.91
CA GLY A 504 -52.09 11.64 48.33
C GLY A 504 -53.54 11.55 48.76
N TYR A 505 -53.71 11.33 50.04
CA TYR A 505 -54.99 11.28 50.73
C TYR A 505 -54.79 11.79 52.16
N CYS A 506 -55.88 12.07 52.86
CA CYS A 506 -55.84 12.58 54.22
C CYS A 506 -56.87 11.88 55.10
N ASP A 507 -56.55 11.76 56.38
CA ASP A 507 -57.51 11.40 57.41
C ASP A 507 -57.72 12.58 58.39
N LYS A 508 -58.25 12.29 59.59
CA LYS A 508 -58.53 13.31 60.60
C LYS A 508 -57.26 13.94 61.20
N GLU A 509 -56.12 13.28 61.11
CA GLU A 509 -54.89 13.64 61.84
C GLU A 509 -53.70 13.88 60.91
N ASN A 510 -53.64 13.20 59.76
CA ASN A 510 -52.47 13.12 58.91
C ASN A 510 -52.81 13.26 57.42
N ILE A 511 -51.82 13.79 56.70
CA ILE A 511 -51.73 13.79 55.25
C ILE A 511 -50.76 12.67 54.85
N TYR A 512 -51.17 11.85 53.90
CA TYR A 512 -50.37 10.77 53.34
C TYR A 512 -50.06 11.09 51.88
N LEU A 513 -48.79 10.98 51.50
CA LEU A 513 -48.34 11.10 50.13
C LEU A 513 -47.58 9.84 49.72
N TYR A 514 -48.04 9.21 48.65
CA TYR A 514 -47.48 8.00 48.08
C TYR A 514 -46.81 8.34 46.75
N VAL A 515 -45.48 8.20 46.70
CA VAL A 515 -44.67 8.53 45.52
C VAL A 515 -43.97 7.28 45.00
N THR A 516 -44.11 6.97 43.72
CA THR A 516 -43.41 5.84 43.09
C THR A 516 -41.89 6.06 43.08
N THR A 517 -41.11 5.12 43.62
CA THR A 517 -39.64 5.20 43.72
C THR A 517 -38.86 4.34 42.73
N ALA A 518 -39.55 3.53 41.92
CA ALA A 518 -38.92 2.56 41.05
C ALA A 518 -37.84 3.18 40.13
N GLY A 519 -36.62 2.64 40.22
CA GLY A 519 -35.52 2.79 39.25
C GLY A 519 -34.82 4.15 39.14
N LEU A 520 -35.41 5.26 39.60
CA LEU A 520 -34.96 6.60 39.19
C LEU A 520 -34.68 7.60 40.33
N PHE A 521 -34.84 7.22 41.60
CA PHE A 521 -34.54 8.10 42.76
C PHE A 521 -33.05 8.48 42.93
N HIS A 522 -32.14 7.91 42.13
CA HIS A 522 -30.73 8.31 42.11
C HIS A 522 -30.50 9.66 41.40
N TYR A 523 -31.43 10.11 40.56
CA TYR A 523 -31.27 11.32 39.73
C TYR A 523 -32.14 12.49 40.20
N TRP A 524 -33.13 12.21 41.05
CA TRP A 524 -34.12 13.17 41.54
C TRP A 524 -34.12 13.21 43.06
N ILE A 525 -34.50 14.35 43.62
CA ILE A 525 -34.60 14.54 45.06
C ILE A 525 -35.89 15.27 45.39
N LEU A 526 -36.56 14.82 46.45
CA LEU A 526 -37.78 15.43 46.94
C LEU A 526 -37.46 16.62 47.85
N TYR A 527 -38.21 17.69 47.73
CA TYR A 527 -38.07 18.92 48.50
C TYR A 527 -39.41 19.31 49.12
N ILE A 528 -39.37 19.71 50.39
CA ILE A 528 -40.48 20.38 51.06
C ILE A 528 -40.05 21.83 51.24
N ALA A 529 -40.75 22.74 50.56
CA ALA A 529 -40.33 24.13 50.39
C ALA A 529 -38.85 24.21 49.91
N ASN A 530 -37.94 24.67 50.77
CA ASN A 530 -36.52 24.84 50.46
C ASN A 530 -35.60 23.81 51.12
N THR A 531 -36.17 22.76 51.74
CA THR A 531 -35.39 21.72 52.43
C THR A 531 -35.49 20.38 51.73
N PRO A 532 -34.36 19.67 51.49
CA PRO A 532 -34.39 18.34 50.90
C PRO A 532 -35.01 17.34 51.89
N LEU A 533 -35.93 16.51 51.41
CA LEU A 533 -36.59 15.47 52.19
C LEU A 533 -35.64 14.29 52.41
N ASN A 534 -35.25 14.06 53.65
CA ASN A 534 -34.50 12.88 54.11
C ASN A 534 -34.96 12.48 55.52
N TYR A 535 -34.51 11.34 56.03
CA TYR A 535 -34.94 10.85 57.35
C TYR A 535 -34.68 11.86 58.49
N ILE A 536 -33.59 12.63 58.41
CA ILE A 536 -33.21 13.60 59.44
C ILE A 536 -34.16 14.81 59.43
N THR A 537 -34.38 15.40 58.25
CA THR A 537 -35.28 16.56 58.06
C THR A 537 -36.73 16.19 58.32
N ALA A 538 -37.16 15.00 57.91
CA ALA A 538 -38.49 14.49 58.20
C ALA A 538 -38.72 14.33 59.71
N HIS A 539 -37.80 13.66 60.42
CA HIS A 539 -37.93 13.48 61.86
C HIS A 539 -37.96 14.82 62.62
N LYS A 540 -37.11 15.78 62.22
CA LYS A 540 -37.10 17.13 62.79
C LYS A 540 -38.44 17.86 62.62
N ASN A 541 -39.11 17.65 61.50
CA ASN A 541 -40.40 18.27 61.20
C ASN A 541 -41.61 17.41 61.65
N GLY A 542 -41.37 16.30 62.34
CA GLY A 542 -42.44 15.40 62.81
C GLY A 542 -43.10 14.57 61.71
N TYR A 543 -42.50 14.46 60.52
CA TYR A 543 -42.99 13.58 59.46
C TYR A 543 -42.44 12.16 59.63
N LEU A 544 -43.19 11.18 59.14
CA LEU A 544 -42.78 9.78 59.10
C LEU A 544 -42.61 9.34 57.64
N ILE A 545 -41.39 8.91 57.31
CA ILE A 545 -41.07 8.35 55.99
C ILE A 545 -41.03 6.83 56.11
N THR A 546 -41.83 6.16 55.29
CA THR A 546 -41.75 4.71 55.08
C THR A 546 -41.41 4.45 53.62
N THR A 547 -40.33 3.74 53.35
CA THR A 547 -39.91 3.39 51.99
C THR A 547 -39.98 1.89 51.79
N ASN A 548 -40.37 1.47 50.59
CA ASN A 548 -40.18 0.10 50.10
C ASN A 548 -39.49 0.16 48.72
N ASP A 549 -39.29 -1.00 48.09
CA ASP A 549 -38.55 -1.12 46.82
C ASP A 549 -39.19 -0.38 45.63
N THR A 550 -40.47 0.00 45.73
CA THR A 550 -41.23 0.58 44.61
C THR A 550 -41.89 1.91 44.93
N HIS A 551 -42.03 2.28 46.21
CA HIS A 551 -42.75 3.48 46.66
C HIS A 551 -42.19 4.07 47.97
N LEU A 552 -42.36 5.39 48.10
CA LEU A 552 -42.13 6.17 49.31
C LEU A 552 -43.49 6.66 49.81
N LEU A 553 -43.80 6.33 51.06
CA LEU A 553 -44.94 6.85 51.80
C LEU A 553 -44.45 7.92 52.79
N LEU A 554 -44.93 9.13 52.61
CA LEU A 554 -44.70 10.25 53.52
C LEU A 554 -45.98 10.52 54.30
N GLN A 555 -45.92 10.40 55.63
CA GLN A 555 -46.97 10.79 56.55
C GLN A 555 -46.62 12.12 57.21
N VAL A 556 -47.50 13.10 57.05
CA VAL A 556 -47.33 14.48 57.52
C VAL A 556 -48.49 14.81 58.46
N PRO A 557 -48.26 15.02 59.76
CA PRO A 557 -49.30 15.45 60.68
C PRO A 557 -49.91 16.79 60.26
N PHE A 558 -51.22 16.98 60.46
CA PHE A 558 -51.96 18.14 59.97
C PHE A 558 -51.45 19.50 60.50
N PHE A 559 -50.76 19.50 61.65
CA PHE A 559 -50.17 20.70 62.28
C PHE A 559 -48.64 20.74 62.19
N ALA A 560 -48.05 19.95 61.30
CA ALA A 560 -46.61 19.91 61.10
C ALA A 560 -46.10 21.13 60.30
N PRO A 561 -44.81 21.50 60.44
CA PRO A 561 -44.18 22.49 59.57
C PRO A 561 -44.38 22.17 58.09
N GLY A 562 -44.32 23.16 57.19
CA GLY A 562 -44.41 22.92 55.74
C GLY A 562 -45.83 22.75 55.17
N ILE A 563 -46.86 22.67 56.03
CA ILE A 563 -48.27 22.78 55.60
C ILE A 563 -48.64 24.25 55.38
N ILE A 564 -49.39 24.50 54.31
CA ILE A 564 -49.92 25.81 53.91
C ILE A 564 -51.40 25.83 54.23
N TYR A 565 -51.84 26.65 55.18
CA TYR A 565 -53.27 26.81 55.47
C TYR A 565 -53.86 27.88 54.56
N GLU A 566 -54.73 27.46 53.64
CA GLU A 566 -55.38 28.33 52.67
C GLU A 566 -56.62 29.00 53.28
N GLU A 567 -57.34 28.29 54.16
CA GLU A 567 -58.51 28.84 54.87
C GLU A 567 -58.62 28.25 56.27
N VAL A 568 -58.86 29.11 57.26
CA VAL A 568 -59.11 28.70 58.66
C VAL A 568 -60.37 29.40 59.14
N SER A 569 -61.42 28.64 59.39
CA SER A 569 -62.70 29.11 59.91
C SER A 569 -63.23 28.17 61.00
N PHE A 570 -64.29 28.58 61.71
CA PHE A 570 -64.98 27.72 62.67
C PHE A 570 -65.69 26.52 62.03
N GLU A 571 -65.95 26.57 60.72
CA GLU A 571 -66.68 25.53 59.98
C GLU A 571 -65.74 24.58 59.21
N ARG A 572 -64.60 25.09 58.75
CA ARG A 572 -63.61 24.33 57.96
C ARG A 572 -62.19 24.86 58.07
N ILE A 573 -61.23 23.96 58.00
CA ILE A 573 -59.82 24.26 57.76
C ILE A 573 -59.44 23.64 56.41
N GLN A 574 -59.01 24.48 55.46
CA GLN A 574 -58.45 24.04 54.19
C GLN A 574 -56.93 24.20 54.25
N ALA A 575 -56.21 23.11 54.01
CA ALA A 575 -54.76 23.05 54.04
C ALA A 575 -54.22 22.44 52.75
N ARG A 576 -53.00 22.81 52.38
CA ARG A 576 -52.26 22.31 51.23
C ARG A 576 -50.87 21.88 51.64
N PHE A 577 -50.39 20.79 51.07
CA PHE A 577 -49.01 20.34 51.20
C PHE A 577 -48.36 20.23 49.83
N ASP A 578 -47.20 20.88 49.68
CA ASP A 578 -46.47 20.97 48.42
C ASP A 578 -45.18 20.15 48.54
N LEU A 579 -45.05 19.14 47.68
CA LEU A 579 -43.83 18.35 47.56
C LEU A 579 -43.23 18.52 46.16
N ASP A 580 -42.05 19.13 46.09
CA ASP A 580 -41.33 19.35 44.84
C ASP A 580 -40.42 18.16 44.52
N LEU A 581 -40.47 17.69 43.27
CA LEU A 581 -39.48 16.80 42.69
C LEU A 581 -38.46 17.65 41.91
N LYS A 582 -37.21 17.65 42.33
CA LYS A 582 -36.14 18.45 41.71
C LYS A 582 -35.03 17.60 41.12
N LYS A 583 -34.39 18.10 40.06
CA LYS A 583 -33.17 17.50 39.49
C LYS A 583 -32.03 17.53 40.51
N MET A 584 -31.34 16.41 40.74
CA MET A 584 -30.23 16.38 41.71
C MET A 584 -29.05 17.25 41.27
N ALA A 585 -28.77 17.33 39.95
CA ALA A 585 -27.65 18.09 39.41
C ALA A 585 -27.89 19.62 39.34
N THR A 586 -29.09 20.05 38.96
CA THR A 586 -29.38 21.48 38.70
C THR A 586 -30.36 22.12 39.68
N LEU A 587 -31.03 21.33 40.54
CA LEU A 587 -32.11 21.75 41.44
C LEU A 587 -33.34 22.37 40.74
N GLU A 588 -33.46 22.19 39.43
CA GLU A 588 -34.65 22.58 38.66
C GLU A 588 -35.87 21.74 39.09
N THR A 589 -37.01 22.39 39.33
CA THR A 589 -38.27 21.70 39.68
C THR A 589 -38.87 21.03 38.45
N LEU A 590 -38.99 19.70 38.49
CA LEU A 590 -39.59 18.89 37.44
C LEU A 590 -41.10 18.79 37.57
N LYS A 591 -41.58 18.62 38.81
CA LYS A 591 -42.99 18.39 39.13
C LYS A 591 -43.24 18.77 40.58
N THR A 592 -44.38 19.38 40.86
CA THR A 592 -44.85 19.64 42.22
C THR A 592 -46.09 18.81 42.48
N PHE A 593 -46.06 17.98 43.52
CA PHE A 593 -47.22 17.26 44.02
C PHE A 593 -47.96 18.19 44.98
N LEU A 594 -49.13 18.66 44.57
CA LEU A 594 -50.00 19.52 45.36
C LEU A 594 -51.10 18.67 45.98
N LEU A 595 -51.18 18.62 47.31
CA LEU A 595 -52.25 17.92 47.99
C LEU A 595 -53.09 18.87 48.85
N GLY A 596 -54.34 19.08 48.44
CA GLY A 596 -55.33 19.85 49.19
C GLY A 596 -56.16 18.95 50.11
N VAL A 597 -56.38 19.42 51.34
CA VAL A 597 -57.12 18.71 52.40
C VAL A 597 -58.11 19.67 53.02
N ILE A 598 -59.35 19.21 53.21
CA ILE A 598 -60.40 19.96 53.90
C ILE A 598 -60.78 19.20 55.16
N PHE A 599 -60.57 19.83 56.31
CA PHE A 599 -60.97 19.33 57.61
C PHE A 599 -62.22 20.10 58.08
N SER A 600 -63.28 19.40 58.47
CA SER A 600 -64.47 20.01 59.09
C SER A 600 -64.51 19.62 60.57
N PRO A 601 -64.53 20.57 61.52
CA PRO A 601 -64.49 20.26 62.96
C PRO A 601 -65.74 19.55 63.52
N GLN A 602 -66.75 19.23 62.71
CA GLN A 602 -67.99 18.58 63.16
C GLN A 602 -67.85 17.06 63.23
N ASN A 603 -67.15 16.58 64.27
CA ASN A 603 -67.34 15.30 64.98
C ASN A 603 -66.03 14.94 65.70
N SER A 604 -65.74 15.69 66.76
CA SER A 604 -64.94 15.24 67.90
C SER A 604 -65.81 14.47 68.87
#